data_AF-A0A7J5E7U7-F1
#
_entry.id   AF-A0A7J5E7U7-F1
#
_cell.length_a   1.000
_cell.length_b   1.000
_cell.length_c   1.000
_cell.angle_alpha   90.00
_cell.angle_beta   90.00
_cell.angle_gamma   90.00
#
_symmetry.space_group_name_H-M   'P 1'
#
loop_
_entity.id
_entity.type
_entity.pdbx_description
1 polymer ?
#
loop_
_entity_poly.entity_id
_entity_poly.type
_entity_poly.pdbx_seq_one_letter_code
_entity_poly.pdbx_strand_id
1 'polypeptide(L)'
;MKIHNSIEHLFRHEYGKITAALTSKFSSYQIDLIEDSVQEALLKAMKLWSFQEMPENPSAWLYRVASNHLIDQLRRAKKSVEYDFPENFLIEEITHDDSSILSGIKDEQLKMIFACCHPILNDTEQIILSLKLISGFGIKEISSALLKNEEAVKKAITRAKLKFKNEIGKIEVPNERELNQRLNSVLKVIYLIFNEGYKSTGGETLVKKDVCLEAIRLAEILTENKICDVPQLNALLSLMCFNAARFEARINENEELVTLENQNRNLWDKELINAGMYYLDK
;
A
#
# COMPACT_ATOMS: atom_id res chain seq x y z
N MET A 1 -10.22 -19.88 13.91
CA MET A 1 -10.44 -19.54 12.49
C MET A 1 -10.60 -18.03 12.28
N LYS A 2 -11.50 -17.32 12.98
CA LYS A 2 -11.66 -15.84 12.86
C LYS A 2 -10.38 -15.00 13.09
N ILE A 3 -9.52 -15.41 14.03
CA ILE A 3 -8.26 -14.70 14.35
C ILE A 3 -7.25 -14.72 13.18
N HIS A 4 -7.18 -15.81 12.41
CA HIS A 4 -6.24 -15.92 11.29
C HIS A 4 -6.60 -14.95 10.15
N ASN A 5 -7.89 -14.81 9.82
CA ASN A 5 -8.34 -13.90 8.77
C ASN A 5 -8.09 -12.43 9.15
N SER A 6 -8.30 -12.03 10.41
CA SER A 6 -7.98 -10.68 10.88
C SER A 6 -6.47 -10.36 10.82
N ILE A 7 -5.61 -11.34 11.09
CA ILE A 7 -4.15 -11.15 11.06
C ILE A 7 -3.64 -11.06 9.62
N GLU A 8 -4.16 -11.86 8.69
CA GLU A 8 -3.74 -11.80 7.28
C GLU A 8 -4.05 -10.43 6.65
N HIS A 9 -5.25 -9.90 6.90
CA HIS A 9 -5.65 -8.56 6.43
C HIS A 9 -4.75 -7.47 7.02
N LEU A 10 -4.54 -7.51 8.35
CA LEU A 10 -3.61 -6.60 9.03
C LEU A 10 -2.22 -6.65 8.39
N PHE A 11 -1.68 -7.84 8.17
CA PHE A 11 -0.33 -7.98 7.63
C PHE A 11 -0.16 -7.45 6.22
N ARG A 12 -1.16 -7.67 5.37
CA ARG A 12 -1.13 -7.17 3.99
C ARG A 12 -1.12 -5.65 3.98
N HIS A 13 -1.94 -5.04 4.83
CA HIS A 13 -2.01 -3.59 5.00
C HIS A 13 -0.71 -3.01 5.56
N GLU A 14 -0.20 -3.60 6.64
CA GLU A 14 1.01 -3.14 7.31
C GLU A 14 2.26 -3.35 6.46
N TYR A 15 2.30 -4.41 5.63
CA TYR A 15 3.42 -4.65 4.73
C TYR A 15 3.72 -3.44 3.85
N GLY A 16 2.68 -2.90 3.19
CA GLY A 16 2.82 -1.75 2.30
C GLY A 16 3.28 -0.49 3.01
N LYS A 17 2.66 -0.19 4.15
CA LYS A 17 2.95 1.01 4.95
C LYS A 17 4.38 0.99 5.48
N ILE A 18 4.79 -0.14 6.07
CA ILE A 18 6.14 -0.29 6.62
C ILE A 18 7.19 -0.29 5.50
N THR A 19 6.92 -0.97 4.38
CA THR A 19 7.82 -0.97 3.21
C THR A 19 8.03 0.46 2.69
N ALA A 20 6.95 1.23 2.53
CA ALA A 20 7.02 2.62 2.11
C ALA A 20 7.82 3.49 3.09
N ALA A 21 7.52 3.40 4.39
CA ALA A 21 8.19 4.15 5.44
C ALA A 21 9.70 3.84 5.53
N LEU A 22 10.08 2.56 5.46
CA LEU A 22 11.49 2.16 5.47
C LEU A 22 12.21 2.54 4.18
N THR A 23 11.56 2.43 3.01
CA THR A 23 12.19 2.81 1.74
C THR A 23 12.45 4.31 1.67
N SER A 24 11.51 5.12 2.17
CA SER A 24 11.70 6.56 2.33
C SER A 24 12.86 6.89 3.25
N LYS A 25 12.98 6.17 4.37
CA LYS A 25 14.05 6.37 5.36
C LYS A 25 15.44 5.90 4.89
N PHE A 26 15.53 4.77 4.17
CA PHE A 26 16.80 4.09 3.90
C PHE A 26 17.23 4.07 2.41
N SER A 27 16.41 4.55 1.48
CA SER A 27 16.59 4.51 0.00
C SER A 27 16.02 3.26 -0.69
N SER A 28 15.59 3.44 -1.95
CA SER A 28 15.16 2.36 -2.84
C SER A 28 16.25 1.32 -3.10
N TYR A 29 17.53 1.69 -2.93
CA TYR A 29 18.65 0.77 -3.08
C TYR A 29 18.56 -0.40 -2.10
N GLN A 30 17.95 -0.20 -0.92
CA GLN A 30 17.83 -1.25 0.11
C GLN A 30 16.52 -2.03 0.01
N ILE A 31 15.77 -1.92 -1.08
CA ILE A 31 14.42 -2.48 -1.18
C ILE A 31 14.36 -3.99 -0.89
N ASP A 32 15.38 -4.75 -1.32
CA ASP A 32 15.45 -6.19 -1.04
C ASP A 32 15.56 -6.47 0.47
N LEU A 33 16.48 -5.78 1.17
CA LEU A 33 16.65 -5.93 2.62
C LEU A 33 15.46 -5.40 3.40
N ILE A 34 14.78 -4.37 2.88
CA ILE A 34 13.54 -3.84 3.46
C ILE A 34 12.44 -4.90 3.36
N GLU A 35 12.17 -5.46 2.18
CA GLU A 35 11.17 -6.51 2.00
C GLU A 35 11.43 -7.70 2.93
N ASP A 36 12.68 -8.15 3.02
CA ASP A 36 13.09 -9.26 3.89
C ASP A 36 12.86 -8.92 5.38
N SER A 37 13.15 -7.68 5.78
CA SER A 37 12.98 -7.24 7.18
C SER A 37 11.52 -7.07 7.57
N VAL A 38 10.67 -6.62 6.66
CA VAL A 38 9.22 -6.58 6.87
C VAL A 38 8.67 -8.00 6.98
N GLN A 39 9.08 -8.91 6.08
CA GLN A 39 8.65 -10.32 6.15
C GLN A 39 9.08 -11.00 7.45
N GLU A 40 10.30 -10.76 7.93
CA GLU A 40 10.78 -11.28 9.20
C GLU A 40 9.96 -10.73 10.38
N ALA A 41 9.60 -9.44 10.36
CA ALA A 41 8.75 -8.84 11.39
C ALA A 41 7.35 -9.46 11.42
N LEU A 42 6.72 -9.67 10.25
CA LEU A 42 5.42 -10.33 10.14
C LEU A 42 5.50 -11.79 10.61
N LEU A 43 6.54 -12.53 10.22
CA LEU A 43 6.77 -13.90 10.65
C LEU A 43 6.99 -14.00 12.16
N LYS A 44 7.70 -13.04 12.75
CA LYS A 44 7.87 -12.94 14.20
C LYS A 44 6.55 -12.63 14.90
N ALA A 45 5.72 -11.74 14.35
CA ALA A 45 4.38 -11.47 14.87
C ALA A 45 3.50 -12.73 14.85
N MET A 46 3.48 -13.51 13.76
CA MET A 46 2.72 -14.78 13.71
C MET A 46 3.10 -15.73 14.84
N LYS A 47 4.40 -15.84 15.11
CA LYS A 47 4.91 -16.72 16.16
C LYS A 47 4.60 -16.20 17.55
N LEU A 48 4.72 -14.89 17.80
CA LEU A 48 4.51 -14.32 19.12
C LEU A 48 3.02 -14.19 19.47
N TRP A 49 2.22 -13.64 18.56
CA TRP A 49 0.81 -13.35 18.80
C TRP A 49 -0.08 -14.59 18.75
N SER A 50 0.47 -15.76 18.40
CA SER A 50 -0.22 -17.04 18.56
C SER A 50 -0.20 -17.54 20.00
N PHE A 51 0.72 -17.06 20.85
CA PHE A 51 0.84 -17.44 22.26
C PHE A 51 0.68 -16.27 23.24
N GLN A 52 0.85 -15.03 22.77
CA GLN A 52 0.74 -13.80 23.56
C GLN A 52 -0.36 -12.91 22.99
N GLU A 53 -0.89 -12.03 23.84
CA GLU A 53 -1.83 -11.01 23.37
C GLU A 53 -1.15 -10.07 22.37
N MET A 54 -1.92 -9.67 21.36
CA MET A 54 -1.47 -8.70 20.37
C MET A 54 -1.21 -7.36 21.07
N PRO A 55 -0.10 -6.67 20.77
CA PRO A 55 0.18 -5.34 21.33
C PRO A 55 -0.96 -4.36 21.05
N GLU A 56 -1.14 -3.37 21.93
CA GLU A 56 -2.14 -2.30 21.74
C GLU A 56 -1.95 -1.55 20.41
N ASN A 57 -0.70 -1.40 19.96
CA ASN A 57 -0.35 -0.84 18.65
C ASN A 57 0.48 -1.85 17.83
N PRO A 58 -0.17 -2.73 17.06
CA PRO A 58 0.50 -3.75 16.23
C PRO A 58 1.38 -3.13 15.14
N SER A 59 0.92 -2.05 14.51
CA SER A 59 1.60 -1.35 13.42
C SER A 59 2.95 -0.79 13.87
N ALA A 60 2.97 -0.08 15.01
CA ALA A 60 4.21 0.46 15.59
C ALA A 60 5.19 -0.65 16.01
N TRP A 61 4.66 -1.76 16.55
CA TRP A 61 5.47 -2.92 16.90
C TRP A 61 6.13 -3.53 15.65
N LEU A 62 5.36 -3.77 14.59
CA LEU A 62 5.85 -4.33 13.33
C LEU A 62 6.90 -3.43 12.69
N TYR A 63 6.64 -2.12 12.62
CA TYR A 63 7.61 -1.15 12.12
C TYR A 63 8.93 -1.21 12.91
N ARG A 64 8.86 -1.21 14.24
CA ARG A 64 10.05 -1.26 15.11
C ARG A 64 10.85 -2.54 14.90
N VAL A 65 10.18 -3.69 14.82
CA VAL A 65 10.84 -4.98 14.58
C VAL A 65 11.50 -5.01 13.21
N ALA A 66 10.81 -4.56 12.16
CA ALA A 66 11.35 -4.49 10.80
C ALA A 66 12.54 -3.52 10.71
N SER A 67 12.42 -2.33 11.29
CA SER A 67 13.49 -1.32 11.32
C SER A 67 14.74 -1.84 12.04
N ASN A 68 14.57 -2.48 13.20
CA ASN A 68 15.70 -3.04 13.94
C ASN A 68 16.40 -4.16 13.15
N HIS A 69 15.63 -5.08 12.57
CA HIS A 69 16.17 -6.15 11.75
C HIS A 69 16.94 -5.61 10.53
N LEU A 70 16.41 -4.59 9.85
CA LEU A 70 17.06 -3.93 8.73
C LEU A 70 18.40 -3.30 9.14
N ILE A 71 18.42 -2.56 10.24
CA ILE A 71 19.65 -1.93 10.76
C ILE A 71 20.70 -3.00 11.08
N ASP A 72 20.30 -4.12 11.68
CA ASP A 72 21.21 -5.23 11.99
C ASP A 72 21.77 -5.90 10.73
N GLN A 73 20.97 -6.02 9.66
CA GLN A 73 21.43 -6.50 8.35
C GLN A 73 22.42 -5.53 7.72
N LEU A 74 22.14 -4.23 7.74
CA LEU A 74 23.02 -3.19 7.19
C LEU A 74 24.35 -3.11 7.94
N ARG A 75 24.35 -3.22 9.27
CA ARG A 75 25.57 -3.28 10.09
C ARG A 75 26.42 -4.50 9.76
N ARG A 76 25.79 -5.67 9.57
CA ARG A 76 26.50 -6.88 9.14
C ARG A 76 27.10 -6.73 7.75
N ALA A 77 26.37 -6.13 6.80
CA ALA A 77 26.86 -5.85 5.46
C ALA A 77 28.06 -4.87 5.47
N LYS A 78 28.02 -3.81 6.28
CA LYS A 78 29.13 -2.85 6.46
C LYS A 78 30.41 -3.51 6.99
N LYS A 79 30.28 -4.55 7.83
CA LYS A 79 31.44 -5.34 8.30
C LYS A 79 32.06 -6.21 7.20
N SER A 80 31.34 -6.45 6.09
CA SER A 80 31.80 -7.26 4.95
C SER A 80 32.22 -6.44 3.73
N VAL A 81 31.75 -5.20 3.58
CA VAL A 81 32.10 -4.30 2.48
C VAL A 81 32.13 -2.86 3.00
N GLU A 82 33.26 -2.18 2.80
CA GLU A 82 33.53 -0.79 3.19
C GLU A 82 32.65 0.17 2.35
N TYR A 83 31.40 0.39 2.78
CA TYR A 83 30.50 1.40 2.23
C TYR A 83 30.30 2.52 3.24
N ASP A 84 30.49 3.76 2.79
CA ASP A 84 30.21 4.98 3.54
C ASP A 84 28.70 5.14 3.70
N PHE A 85 28.21 4.78 4.88
CA PHE A 85 26.92 5.25 5.37
C PHE A 85 27.19 6.51 6.18
N PRO A 86 26.51 7.65 5.92
CA PRO A 86 26.69 8.86 6.71
C PRO A 86 26.63 8.55 8.21
N GLU A 87 27.70 8.84 8.94
CA GLU A 87 27.86 8.49 10.36
C GLU A 87 26.80 9.13 11.28
N ASN A 88 25.97 10.04 10.75
CA ASN A 88 24.86 10.68 11.43
C ASN A 88 23.59 9.81 11.57
N PHE A 89 23.60 8.53 11.20
CA PHE A 89 22.51 7.58 11.50
C PHE A 89 22.49 7.13 12.98
N LEU A 90 22.97 7.96 13.90
CA LEU A 90 22.68 7.81 15.31
C LEU A 90 21.16 7.92 15.46
N ILE A 91 20.62 6.97 16.21
CA ILE A 91 19.24 6.89 16.62
C ILE A 91 18.90 8.23 17.27
N GLU A 92 18.35 9.17 16.51
CA GLU A 92 17.39 10.08 17.11
C GLU A 92 16.35 9.14 17.70
N GLU A 93 16.26 9.17 19.03
CA GLU A 93 15.17 8.55 19.76
C GLU A 93 13.92 8.81 18.95
N ILE A 94 13.29 7.74 18.47
CA ILE A 94 11.97 7.78 17.83
C ILE A 94 11.04 8.29 18.94
N THR A 95 11.04 9.61 19.08
CA THR A 95 10.38 10.38 20.12
C THR A 95 8.96 10.54 19.64
N HIS A 96 8.06 10.14 20.53
CA HIS A 96 6.61 10.22 20.45
C HIS A 96 6.07 11.29 19.48
N ASP A 97 5.75 10.86 18.26
CA ASP A 97 4.56 11.34 17.54
C ASP A 97 4.17 10.33 16.44
N ASP A 98 3.86 9.09 16.85
CA ASP A 98 3.46 7.97 15.98
C ASP A 98 2.13 8.19 15.22
N SER A 99 1.52 9.38 15.31
CA SER A 99 0.32 9.76 14.56
C SER A 99 0.60 10.72 13.39
N SER A 100 1.74 11.41 13.42
CA SER A 100 2.05 12.58 12.57
C SER A 100 2.81 12.23 11.27
N ILE A 101 3.29 10.98 11.15
CA ILE A 101 3.98 10.49 9.94
C ILE A 101 2.99 10.23 8.77
N LEU A 102 1.68 10.30 9.03
CA LEU A 102 0.62 9.88 8.09
C LEU A 102 -0.31 11.01 7.59
N SER A 103 -0.10 12.29 7.96
CA SER A 103 -1.16 13.32 7.86
C SER A 103 -0.83 14.58 7.03
N GLY A 104 -0.26 14.39 5.85
CA GLY A 104 -0.37 15.37 4.77
C GLY A 104 0.13 14.71 3.49
N ILE A 105 0.49 15.46 2.46
CA ILE A 105 1.34 14.95 1.35
C ILE A 105 2.71 14.36 1.84
N LYS A 106 2.90 14.32 3.17
CA LYS A 106 3.81 13.51 3.99
C LYS A 106 3.49 12.00 4.08
N ASP A 107 2.46 11.47 3.43
CA ASP A 107 2.20 10.02 3.45
C ASP A 107 3.30 9.26 2.67
N GLU A 108 4.12 8.47 3.37
CA GLU A 108 5.22 7.73 2.76
C GLU A 108 4.73 6.73 1.70
N GLN A 109 3.49 6.23 1.83
CA GLN A 109 2.88 5.33 0.85
C GLN A 109 2.58 6.06 -0.46
N LEU A 110 2.07 7.30 -0.42
CA LEU A 110 1.92 8.12 -1.64
C LEU A 110 3.26 8.42 -2.30
N LYS A 111 4.30 8.79 -1.53
CA LYS A 111 5.63 9.02 -2.11
C LYS A 111 6.17 7.75 -2.78
N MET A 112 5.98 6.60 -2.15
CA MET A 112 6.35 5.30 -2.71
C MET A 112 5.54 4.97 -3.98
N ILE A 113 4.24 5.27 -4.03
CA ILE A 113 3.42 5.10 -5.24
C ILE A 113 3.94 5.99 -6.38
N PHE A 114 4.25 7.26 -6.11
CA PHE A 114 4.85 8.16 -7.10
C PHE A 114 6.24 7.69 -7.57
N ALA A 115 7.04 7.11 -6.67
CA ALA A 115 8.32 6.50 -7.01
C ALA A 115 8.13 5.26 -7.91
N CYS A 116 7.16 4.41 -7.60
CA CYS A 116 6.79 3.25 -8.44
C CYS A 116 6.22 3.68 -9.80
N CYS A 117 5.61 4.87 -9.90
CA CYS A 117 5.10 5.46 -11.14
C CYS A 117 6.15 6.28 -11.91
N HIS A 118 7.44 6.09 -11.63
CA HIS A 118 8.51 6.81 -12.33
C HIS A 118 8.61 6.40 -13.82
N PRO A 119 8.81 7.34 -14.77
CA PRO A 119 8.88 7.06 -16.21
C PRO A 119 9.98 6.09 -16.69
N ILE A 120 10.96 5.81 -15.83
CA ILE A 120 12.00 4.78 -16.10
C ILE A 120 11.41 3.36 -16.16
N LEU A 121 10.27 3.17 -15.51
CA LEU A 121 9.46 1.96 -15.54
C LEU A 121 8.36 2.17 -16.59
N ASN A 122 8.13 1.17 -17.44
CA ASN A 122 6.97 1.20 -18.33
C ASN A 122 5.67 1.00 -17.53
N ASP A 123 4.51 1.34 -18.11
CA ASP A 123 3.20 1.27 -17.43
C ASP A 123 2.91 -0.08 -16.76
N THR A 124 3.31 -1.19 -17.38
CA THR A 124 3.13 -2.53 -16.79
C THR A 124 4.03 -2.70 -15.58
N GLU A 125 5.29 -2.29 -15.66
CA GLU A 125 6.25 -2.36 -14.55
C GLU A 125 5.80 -1.48 -13.37
N GLN A 126 5.29 -0.27 -13.64
CA GLN A 126 4.75 0.65 -12.63
C GLN A 126 3.60 0.00 -11.84
N ILE A 127 2.65 -0.61 -12.55
CA ILE A 127 1.50 -1.29 -11.92
C ILE A 127 1.96 -2.50 -11.11
N ILE A 128 2.78 -3.38 -11.70
CA ILE A 128 3.26 -4.60 -11.05
C ILE A 128 4.02 -4.27 -9.76
N LEU A 129 4.93 -3.30 -9.84
CA LEU A 129 5.74 -2.92 -8.70
C LEU A 129 4.90 -2.29 -7.59
N SER A 130 3.93 -1.45 -7.96
CA SER A 130 3.01 -0.85 -6.99
C SER A 130 2.17 -1.90 -6.27
N LEU A 131 1.54 -2.83 -7.00
CA LEU A 131 0.75 -3.91 -6.39
C LEU A 131 1.60 -4.80 -5.47
N LYS A 132 2.85 -5.06 -5.87
CA LYS A 132 3.79 -5.87 -5.07
C LYS A 132 4.23 -5.16 -3.79
N LEU A 133 4.74 -3.92 -3.90
CA LEU A 133 5.39 -3.21 -2.79
C LEU A 133 4.41 -2.45 -1.89
N ILE A 134 3.32 -1.92 -2.45
CA ILE A 134 2.35 -1.10 -1.71
C ILE A 134 1.22 -1.95 -1.17
N SER A 135 0.78 -2.94 -1.93
CA SER A 135 -0.42 -3.70 -1.58
C SER A 135 -0.11 -5.11 -1.08
N GLY A 136 1.17 -5.50 -1.12
CA GLY A 136 1.65 -6.81 -0.65
C GLY A 136 1.20 -7.98 -1.51
N PHE A 137 0.82 -7.76 -2.78
CA PHE A 137 0.23 -8.84 -3.58
C PHE A 137 1.26 -9.91 -3.93
N GLY A 138 0.79 -11.16 -3.89
CA GLY A 138 1.52 -12.31 -4.39
C GLY A 138 1.55 -12.35 -5.92
N ILE A 139 2.44 -13.19 -6.46
CA ILE A 139 2.59 -13.39 -7.91
C ILE A 139 1.26 -13.86 -8.54
N LYS A 140 0.53 -14.74 -7.85
CA LYS A 140 -0.77 -15.28 -8.27
C LYS A 140 -1.84 -14.20 -8.41
N GLU A 141 -1.92 -13.32 -7.41
CA GLU A 141 -2.89 -12.22 -7.39
C GLU A 141 -2.58 -11.23 -8.52
N ILE A 142 -1.31 -10.84 -8.67
CA ILE A 142 -0.86 -9.96 -9.76
C ILE A 142 -1.09 -10.61 -11.14
N SER A 143 -0.86 -11.91 -11.28
CA SER A 143 -1.11 -12.63 -12.53
C SER A 143 -2.59 -12.64 -12.92
N SER A 144 -3.48 -12.82 -11.94
CA SER A 144 -4.92 -12.79 -12.15
C SER A 144 -5.39 -11.38 -12.51
N ALA A 145 -4.95 -10.38 -11.75
CA ALA A 145 -5.30 -8.98 -11.95
C ALA A 145 -4.87 -8.44 -13.33
N LEU A 146 -3.75 -8.93 -13.86
CA LEU A 146 -3.20 -8.48 -15.14
C LEU A 146 -3.45 -9.44 -16.31
N LEU A 147 -4.12 -10.57 -16.07
CA LEU A 147 -4.34 -11.65 -17.05
C LEU A 147 -3.02 -12.10 -17.73
N LYS A 148 -1.98 -12.30 -16.93
CA LYS A 148 -0.65 -12.75 -17.38
C LYS A 148 -0.28 -14.07 -16.72
N ASN A 149 0.66 -14.82 -17.29
CA ASN A 149 1.18 -16.01 -16.62
C ASN A 149 2.09 -15.65 -15.44
N GLU A 150 2.12 -16.50 -14.40
CA GLU A 150 2.89 -16.26 -13.17
C GLU A 150 4.39 -16.07 -13.43
N GLU A 151 4.97 -16.79 -14.39
CA GLU A 151 6.40 -16.72 -14.71
C GLU A 151 6.78 -15.36 -15.33
N ALA A 152 5.93 -14.82 -16.20
CA ALA A 152 6.08 -13.51 -16.82
C ALA A 152 5.93 -12.41 -15.77
N VAL A 153 4.98 -12.55 -14.83
CA VAL A 153 4.85 -11.64 -13.69
C VAL A 153 6.10 -11.67 -12.82
N LYS A 154 6.60 -12.86 -12.46
CA LYS A 154 7.83 -13.00 -11.66
C LYS A 154 9.02 -12.31 -12.33
N LYS A 155 9.25 -12.56 -13.63
CA LYS A 155 10.31 -11.91 -14.42
C LYS A 155 10.10 -10.39 -14.50
N ALA A 156 8.86 -9.92 -14.62
CA ALA A 156 8.55 -8.49 -14.65
C ALA A 156 8.82 -7.81 -13.31
N ILE A 157 8.45 -8.42 -12.18
CA ILE A 157 8.76 -7.93 -10.83
C ILE A 157 10.27 -7.78 -10.66
N THR A 158 11.05 -8.80 -11.00
CA THR A 158 12.51 -8.75 -10.84
C THR A 158 13.13 -7.63 -11.66
N ARG A 159 12.73 -7.46 -12.93
CA ARG A 159 13.24 -6.38 -13.79
C ARG A 159 12.82 -4.99 -13.31
N ALA A 160 11.55 -4.82 -12.95
CA ALA A 160 11.04 -3.56 -12.43
C ALA A 160 11.75 -3.16 -11.13
N LYS A 161 11.92 -4.11 -10.20
CA LYS A 161 12.61 -3.88 -8.93
C LYS A 161 14.08 -3.51 -9.13
N LEU A 162 14.78 -4.16 -10.06
CA LEU A 162 16.17 -3.81 -10.38
C LEU A 162 16.30 -2.36 -10.89
N LYS A 163 15.42 -1.94 -11.80
CA LYS A 163 15.39 -0.54 -12.26
C LYS A 163 15.05 0.42 -11.12
N PHE A 164 14.04 0.09 -10.31
CA PHE A 164 13.62 0.90 -9.17
C PHE A 164 14.75 1.10 -8.15
N LYS A 165 15.48 0.03 -7.84
CA LYS A 165 16.63 0.02 -6.93
C LYS A 165 17.77 0.90 -7.42
N ASN A 166 18.07 0.87 -8.72
CA ASN A 166 19.25 1.53 -9.28
C ASN A 166 19.01 2.99 -9.66
N GLU A 167 17.78 3.36 -10.05
CA GLU A 167 17.51 4.64 -10.71
C GLU A 167 16.71 5.63 -9.85
N ILE A 168 15.96 5.17 -8.85
CA ILE A 168 15.09 6.04 -8.04
C ILE A 168 15.86 6.71 -6.89
N GLY A 169 16.74 5.96 -6.23
CA GLY A 169 17.48 6.45 -5.06
C GLY A 169 16.55 6.80 -3.89
N LYS A 170 16.74 8.00 -3.33
CA LYS A 170 15.97 8.47 -2.18
C LYS A 170 14.57 8.89 -2.63
N ILE A 171 13.56 8.39 -1.92
CA ILE A 171 12.15 8.71 -2.22
C ILE A 171 11.82 10.06 -1.61
N GLU A 172 11.48 11.01 -2.48
CA GLU A 172 11.11 12.37 -2.10
C GLU A 172 9.77 12.76 -2.75
N VAL A 173 9.15 13.82 -2.25
CA VAL A 173 7.94 14.36 -2.88
C VAL A 173 8.33 14.87 -4.27
N PRO A 174 7.70 14.39 -5.36
CA PRO A 174 8.04 14.83 -6.70
C PRO A 174 7.77 16.32 -6.88
N ASN A 175 8.54 16.97 -7.77
CA ASN A 175 8.26 18.34 -8.14
C ASN A 175 6.98 18.44 -9.00
N GLU A 176 6.49 19.66 -9.22
CA GLU A 176 5.23 19.90 -9.93
C GLU A 176 5.14 19.23 -11.31
N ARG A 177 6.23 19.22 -12.09
CA ARG A 177 6.25 18.59 -13.42
C ARG A 177 6.17 17.08 -13.31
N GLU A 178 6.89 16.51 -12.36
CA GLU A 178 6.89 15.08 -12.09
C GLU A 178 5.55 14.59 -11.56
N LEU A 179 4.90 15.36 -10.68
CA LEU A 179 3.54 15.07 -10.20
C LEU A 179 2.59 14.94 -11.40
N ASN A 180 2.55 15.95 -12.28
CA ASN A 180 1.71 15.94 -13.48
C ASN A 180 2.01 14.74 -14.40
N GLN A 181 3.29 14.45 -14.63
CA GLN A 181 3.70 13.36 -15.51
C GLN A 181 3.26 11.98 -14.98
N ARG A 182 3.27 11.80 -13.65
CA ARG A 182 3.05 10.50 -13.01
C ARG A 182 1.62 10.30 -12.53
N LEU A 183 0.83 11.37 -12.39
CA LEU A 183 -0.51 11.36 -11.78
C LEU A 183 -1.43 10.30 -12.41
N ASN A 184 -1.51 10.21 -13.73
CA ASN A 184 -2.38 9.22 -14.38
C ASN A 184 -2.05 7.77 -13.97
N SER A 185 -0.77 7.43 -13.86
CA SER A 185 -0.33 6.11 -13.38
C SER A 185 -0.66 5.92 -11.90
N VAL A 186 -0.48 6.96 -11.08
CA VAL A 186 -0.84 6.95 -9.65
C VAL A 186 -2.34 6.68 -9.46
N LEU A 187 -3.21 7.40 -10.17
CA LEU A 187 -4.66 7.19 -10.11
C LEU A 187 -5.04 5.77 -10.52
N LYS A 188 -4.40 5.22 -11.56
CA LYS A 188 -4.60 3.84 -12.00
C LYS A 188 -4.17 2.83 -10.94
N VAL A 189 -3.04 3.05 -10.28
CA VAL A 189 -2.57 2.21 -9.16
C VAL A 189 -3.58 2.25 -8.02
N ILE A 190 -3.99 3.44 -7.57
CA ILE A 190 -4.97 3.59 -6.48
C ILE A 190 -6.27 2.86 -6.82
N TYR A 191 -6.77 3.02 -8.04
CA TYR A 191 -7.98 2.30 -8.47
C TYR A 191 -7.80 0.78 -8.49
N LEU A 192 -6.63 0.27 -8.88
CA LEU A 192 -6.35 -1.17 -8.85
C LEU A 192 -6.31 -1.72 -7.42
N ILE A 193 -5.76 -0.96 -6.47
CA ILE A 193 -5.79 -1.30 -5.03
C ILE A 193 -7.24 -1.41 -4.56
N PHE A 194 -8.05 -0.39 -4.87
CA PHE A 194 -9.48 -0.39 -4.56
C PHE A 194 -10.21 -1.58 -5.21
N ASN A 195 -9.99 -1.81 -6.49
CA ASN A 195 -10.71 -2.84 -7.25
C ASN A 195 -10.39 -4.26 -6.75
N GLU A 196 -9.16 -4.54 -6.31
CA GLU A 196 -8.86 -5.82 -5.67
C GLU A 196 -9.60 -5.97 -4.35
N GLY A 197 -9.60 -4.95 -3.49
CA GLY A 197 -10.36 -5.02 -2.24
C GLY A 197 -11.86 -5.21 -2.51
N TYR A 198 -12.35 -4.61 -3.59
CA TYR A 198 -13.76 -4.65 -3.99
C TYR A 198 -14.17 -5.99 -4.64
N LYS A 199 -13.27 -6.68 -5.37
CA LYS A 199 -13.47 -8.00 -5.97
C LYS A 199 -12.35 -8.94 -5.53
N SER A 200 -12.34 -9.33 -4.26
CA SER A 200 -11.26 -10.15 -3.71
C SER A 200 -11.01 -11.39 -4.60
N THR A 201 -9.90 -11.39 -5.34
CA THR A 201 -9.58 -12.44 -6.33
C THR A 201 -8.95 -13.66 -5.65
N GLY A 202 -8.74 -13.60 -4.33
CA GLY A 202 -8.19 -14.67 -3.51
C GLY A 202 -8.41 -14.45 -2.00
N GLY A 203 -8.77 -15.53 -1.30
CA GLY A 203 -9.06 -15.59 0.14
C GLY A 203 -10.49 -16.03 0.45
N GLU A 204 -10.77 -16.35 1.72
CA GLU A 204 -12.13 -16.68 2.19
C GLU A 204 -13.06 -15.45 2.24
N THR A 205 -12.49 -14.23 2.26
CA THR A 205 -13.26 -12.98 2.33
C THR A 205 -13.55 -12.43 0.93
N LEU A 206 -14.84 -12.29 0.59
CA LEU A 206 -15.31 -11.80 -0.71
C LEU A 206 -15.03 -10.32 -0.97
N VAL A 207 -14.90 -9.51 0.10
CA VAL A 207 -14.65 -8.06 0.04
C VAL A 207 -13.68 -7.66 1.16
N LYS A 208 -12.57 -7.00 0.81
CA LYS A 208 -11.57 -6.45 1.74
C LYS A 208 -11.82 -4.95 1.90
N LYS A 209 -12.72 -4.61 2.84
CA LYS A 209 -13.22 -3.24 3.03
C LYS A 209 -12.10 -2.27 3.43
N ASP A 210 -11.21 -2.70 4.31
CA ASP A 210 -10.03 -1.99 4.79
C ASP A 210 -9.12 -1.53 3.64
N VAL A 211 -8.81 -2.42 2.70
CA VAL A 211 -7.99 -2.09 1.51
C VAL A 211 -8.67 -1.04 0.63
N CYS A 212 -9.99 -1.12 0.49
CA CYS A 212 -10.75 -0.14 -0.28
C CYS A 212 -10.77 1.23 0.38
N LEU A 213 -10.98 1.28 1.70
CA LEU A 213 -10.99 2.51 2.47
C LEU A 213 -9.61 3.16 2.48
N GLU A 214 -8.53 2.37 2.52
CA GLU A 214 -7.18 2.90 2.39
C GLU A 214 -6.93 3.52 1.01
N ALA A 215 -7.41 2.90 -0.07
CA ALA A 215 -7.31 3.49 -1.41
C ALA A 215 -8.10 4.81 -1.52
N ILE A 216 -9.27 4.90 -0.88
CA ILE A 216 -10.03 6.16 -0.77
C ILE A 216 -9.20 7.19 -0.01
N ARG A 217 -8.69 6.85 1.18
CA ARG A 217 -7.85 7.76 2.00
C ARG A 217 -6.66 8.31 1.22
N LEU A 218 -5.95 7.45 0.48
CA LEU A 218 -4.81 7.87 -0.35
C LEU A 218 -5.23 8.86 -1.44
N ALA A 219 -6.37 8.61 -2.10
CA ALA A 219 -6.91 9.53 -3.08
C ALA A 219 -7.39 10.85 -2.46
N GLU A 220 -7.97 10.83 -1.26
CA GLU A 220 -8.37 12.04 -0.55
C GLU A 220 -7.17 12.92 -0.19
N ILE A 221 -6.07 12.32 0.30
CA ILE A 221 -4.83 13.06 0.58
C ILE A 221 -4.26 13.71 -0.68
N LEU A 222 -4.40 13.07 -1.86
CA LEU A 222 -3.97 13.70 -3.11
C LEU A 222 -4.73 14.99 -3.42
N THR A 223 -5.98 15.14 -2.96
CA THR A 223 -6.76 16.37 -3.17
C THR A 223 -6.21 17.56 -2.39
N GLU A 224 -5.39 17.33 -1.36
CA GLU A 224 -4.71 18.41 -0.63
C GLU A 224 -3.65 19.11 -1.51
N ASN A 225 -3.15 18.43 -2.55
CA ASN A 225 -2.21 19.00 -3.50
C ASN A 225 -2.95 19.63 -4.68
N LYS A 226 -2.83 20.95 -4.85
CA LYS A 226 -3.49 21.70 -5.94
C LYS A 226 -3.20 21.18 -7.35
N ILE A 227 -2.05 20.54 -7.57
CA ILE A 227 -1.66 20.00 -8.88
C ILE A 227 -2.34 18.65 -9.13
N CYS A 228 -2.56 17.89 -8.06
CA CYS A 228 -3.20 16.58 -8.14
C CYS A 228 -4.73 16.66 -8.05
N ASP A 229 -5.28 17.74 -7.50
CA ASP A 229 -6.72 18.03 -7.40
C ASP A 229 -7.35 18.36 -8.77
N VAL A 230 -7.41 17.35 -9.63
CA VAL A 230 -7.93 17.41 -11.01
C VAL A 230 -9.24 16.64 -11.13
N PRO A 231 -10.08 16.94 -12.15
CA PRO A 231 -11.36 16.25 -12.35
C PRO A 231 -11.26 14.71 -12.40
N GLN A 232 -10.15 14.16 -12.91
CA GLN A 232 -9.92 12.72 -12.96
C GLN A 232 -9.76 12.10 -11.57
N LEU A 233 -9.12 12.80 -10.63
CA LEU A 233 -9.00 12.36 -9.24
C LEU A 233 -10.36 12.42 -8.54
N ASN A 234 -11.10 13.51 -8.73
CA ASN A 234 -12.45 13.69 -8.18
C ASN A 234 -13.42 12.62 -8.70
N ALA A 235 -13.42 12.34 -10.00
CA ALA A 235 -14.23 11.28 -10.60
C ALA A 235 -13.85 9.90 -10.05
N LEU A 236 -12.56 9.63 -9.83
CA LEU A 236 -12.10 8.38 -9.22
C LEU A 236 -12.58 8.25 -7.77
N LEU A 237 -12.44 9.29 -6.95
CA LEU A 237 -12.94 9.34 -5.59
C LEU A 237 -14.45 9.08 -5.54
N SER A 238 -15.20 9.80 -6.37
CA SER A 238 -16.64 9.64 -6.50
C SER A 238 -17.04 8.18 -6.80
N LEU A 239 -16.40 7.58 -7.79
CA LEU A 239 -16.62 6.17 -8.15
C LEU A 239 -16.31 5.22 -6.98
N MET A 240 -15.18 5.42 -6.29
CA MET A 240 -14.79 4.57 -5.17
C MET A 240 -15.76 4.71 -3.99
N CYS A 241 -16.18 5.93 -3.65
CA CYS A 241 -17.16 6.21 -2.60
C CYS A 241 -18.51 5.54 -2.89
N PHE A 242 -19.07 5.67 -4.10
CA PHE A 242 -20.34 5.00 -4.45
C PHE A 242 -20.25 3.47 -4.44
N ASN A 243 -19.08 2.92 -4.74
CA ASN A 243 -18.84 1.49 -4.65
C ASN A 243 -18.72 1.04 -3.19
N ALA A 244 -17.95 1.78 -2.37
CA ALA A 244 -17.76 1.49 -0.96
C ALA A 244 -19.07 1.64 -0.15
N ALA A 245 -19.93 2.59 -0.52
CA ALA A 245 -21.22 2.79 0.12
C ALA A 245 -22.12 1.54 0.14
N ARG A 246 -21.87 0.58 -0.75
CA ARG A 246 -22.67 -0.63 -0.91
C ARG A 246 -22.10 -1.83 -0.17
N PHE A 247 -20.99 -1.70 0.56
CA PHE A 247 -20.30 -2.84 1.16
C PHE A 247 -21.20 -3.71 2.05
N GLU A 248 -22.02 -3.11 2.92
CA GLU A 248 -22.92 -3.88 3.79
C GLU A 248 -24.08 -4.54 3.04
N ALA A 249 -24.40 -4.08 1.83
CA ALA A 249 -25.48 -4.64 1.01
C ALA A 249 -25.00 -5.69 0.00
N ARG A 250 -23.68 -5.92 -0.11
CA ARG A 250 -23.08 -6.82 -1.12
C ARG A 250 -22.98 -8.27 -0.69
N ILE A 251 -23.09 -8.55 0.60
CA ILE A 251 -22.96 -9.89 1.18
C ILE A 251 -24.24 -10.17 1.98
N ASN A 252 -24.87 -11.31 1.74
CA ASN A 252 -26.04 -11.75 2.51
C ASN A 252 -25.63 -12.47 3.81
N GLU A 253 -26.61 -12.89 4.61
CA GLU A 253 -26.37 -13.64 5.86
C GLU A 253 -25.66 -14.99 5.64
N ASN A 254 -25.69 -15.52 4.41
CA ASN A 254 -25.02 -16.76 4.02
C ASN A 254 -23.59 -16.53 3.48
N GLU A 255 -23.06 -15.31 3.61
CA GLU A 255 -21.76 -14.90 3.08
C GLU A 255 -21.65 -14.99 1.54
N GLU A 256 -22.75 -14.79 0.82
CA GLU A 256 -22.79 -14.83 -0.65
C GLU A 256 -22.92 -13.44 -1.28
N LEU A 257 -22.37 -13.27 -2.49
CA LEU A 257 -22.49 -12.02 -3.24
C LEU A 257 -23.94 -11.78 -3.69
N VAL A 258 -24.45 -10.58 -3.40
CA VAL A 258 -25.78 -10.13 -3.80
C VAL A 258 -25.68 -9.24 -5.04
N THR A 259 -26.46 -9.57 -6.09
CA THR A 259 -26.55 -8.76 -7.30
C THR A 259 -27.16 -7.39 -7.01
N LEU A 260 -26.79 -6.36 -7.79
CA LEU A 260 -27.13 -4.97 -7.50
C LEU A 260 -28.65 -4.75 -7.33
N GLU A 261 -29.46 -5.39 -8.17
CA GLU A 261 -30.93 -5.30 -8.12
C GLU A 261 -31.53 -5.86 -6.81
N ASN A 262 -30.84 -6.79 -6.16
CA ASN A 262 -31.29 -7.46 -4.93
C ASN A 262 -30.67 -6.87 -3.66
N GLN A 263 -29.81 -5.86 -3.77
CA GLN A 263 -29.18 -5.22 -2.62
C GLN A 263 -30.20 -4.42 -1.81
N ASN A 264 -30.21 -4.62 -0.49
CA ASN A 264 -31.00 -3.80 0.42
C ASN A 264 -30.41 -2.38 0.49
N ARG A 265 -31.07 -1.42 -0.16
CA ARG A 265 -30.64 -0.01 -0.21
C ARG A 265 -30.64 0.71 1.13
N ASN A 266 -31.36 0.17 2.13
CA ASN A 266 -31.32 0.71 3.49
C ASN A 266 -29.97 0.47 4.19
N LEU A 267 -29.19 -0.50 3.70
CA LEU A 267 -27.84 -0.78 4.20
C LEU A 267 -26.77 0.06 3.49
N TRP A 268 -27.15 0.93 2.56
CA TRP A 268 -26.18 1.78 1.88
C TRP A 268 -25.72 2.91 2.79
N ASP A 269 -24.41 3.09 2.86
CA ASP A 269 -23.79 4.15 3.65
C ASP A 269 -24.06 5.51 3.01
N LYS A 270 -24.86 6.33 3.72
CA LYS A 270 -25.25 7.66 3.25
C LYS A 270 -24.11 8.66 3.29
N GLU A 271 -23.15 8.51 4.21
CA GLU A 271 -22.00 9.40 4.31
C GLU A 271 -21.10 9.21 3.09
N LEU A 272 -20.82 7.95 2.72
CA LEU A 272 -20.06 7.64 1.50
C LEU A 272 -20.81 8.06 0.22
N ILE A 273 -22.14 7.97 0.18
CA ILE A 273 -22.92 8.50 -0.95
C ILE A 273 -22.74 10.02 -1.04
N ASN A 274 -22.85 10.74 0.06
CA ASN A 274 -22.71 12.19 0.08
C ASN A 274 -21.29 12.61 -0.29
N ALA A 275 -20.26 11.92 0.19
CA ALA A 275 -18.87 12.12 -0.23
C ALA A 275 -18.71 11.87 -1.73
N GLY A 276 -19.32 10.80 -2.25
CA GLY A 276 -19.31 10.49 -3.68
C GLY A 276 -19.94 11.58 -4.53
N MET A 277 -21.07 12.15 -4.09
CA MET A 277 -21.73 13.29 -4.74
C MET A 277 -20.86 14.56 -4.66
N TYR A 278 -20.26 14.84 -3.50
CA TYR A 278 -19.37 15.99 -3.33
C TYR A 278 -18.22 15.98 -4.34
N TYR A 279 -17.53 14.86 -4.51
CA TYR A 279 -16.47 14.75 -5.51
C TYR A 279 -16.99 14.69 -6.95
N LEU A 280 -18.23 14.26 -7.19
CA LEU A 280 -18.82 14.26 -8.53
C LEU A 280 -19.09 15.69 -9.03
N ASP A 281 -19.53 16.56 -8.12
CA ASP A 281 -19.92 17.94 -8.43
C ASP A 281 -18.73 18.93 -8.42
N LYS A 282 -17.55 18.47 -7.99
CA LYS A 282 -16.32 19.27 -7.84
C LYS A 282 -15.44 19.27 -9.11
#